data_AF-A0A842TIP2-F1
#
_entry.id   AF-A0A842TIP2-F1
#
_cell.length_a   1.000
_cell.length_b   1.000
_cell.length_c   1.000
_cell.angle_alpha   90.00
_cell.angle_beta   90.00
_cell.angle_gamma   90.00
#
_symmetry.space_group_name_H-M   'P 1'
#
loop_
_entity.id
_entity.type
_entity.pdbx_description
1 polymer ?
#
loop_
_entity_poly.entity_id
_entity_poly.type
_entity_poly.pdbx_seq_one_letter_code
_entity_poly.pdbx_strand_id
1 'polypeptide(L)'
;MDKNQVKRFIKEQFDSILFLINIITLTIPIIKAIIFSILSFNLMFIDSFILLLFILLFFSVNTINIFLLITKRSALFPLLNMILYVLIFLILSFLNLVYIISIIFMIISIIFTVKKRNIIPKFRTRKSFYILSVIIILLITPIITHFSSSIFTISVPAHANPDFRVSFYCEFYHNNTFTDQHLIALRDHNSRIFLAINESEINNNSLALNMTRRLNAANISVYAWLLLNQSNGYWAADTNVMEFNNLVNNFINWSNDNSLEYDGIMIDSEPDYNRLNSLMYQIKSLNIFGALIDLKSQAVSTEHIIAQEEYQRIARTIQDEGFEAMVVGFPLILDDQADNDDTIQRLMGVSTMPPYNWNYSSFMIYRTTFREILTVDLGSYMIYSYGNTIKKYFSYTSSVSLSRCGVSPYNNIDQFIHDAYIVKNLGFNEVIWWEFPLFINEFGITGLNTFLDSMELSRSVSFNYSPFTLYFRLFIAIIDEIEII
;
A
#
# COMPACT_ATOMS: atom_id res chain seq x y z
N MET A 1 -33.36 -39.64 12.05
CA MET A 1 -33.80 -38.95 13.29
C MET A 1 -35.25 -38.52 13.11
N ASP A 2 -36.10 -38.74 14.11
CA ASP A 2 -37.45 -38.16 14.09
C ASP A 2 -37.39 -36.62 14.26
N LYS A 3 -38.50 -35.93 13.97
CA LYS A 3 -38.61 -34.46 14.08
C LYS A 3 -38.25 -33.93 15.48
N ASN A 4 -38.49 -34.70 16.53
CA ASN A 4 -38.19 -34.31 17.90
C ASN A 4 -36.70 -34.45 18.23
N GLN A 5 -36.05 -35.50 17.72
CA GLN A 5 -34.61 -35.69 17.82
C GLN A 5 -33.87 -34.55 17.11
N VAL A 6 -34.32 -34.13 15.93
CA VAL A 6 -33.72 -32.98 15.19
C VAL A 6 -33.89 -31.69 15.98
N LYS A 7 -35.10 -31.40 16.48
CA LYS A 7 -35.34 -30.22 17.33
C LYS A 7 -34.47 -30.22 18.59
N ARG A 8 -34.32 -31.38 19.24
CA ARG A 8 -33.48 -31.51 20.43
C ARG A 8 -32.01 -31.28 20.10
N PHE A 9 -31.50 -31.88 19.03
CA PHE A 9 -30.12 -31.69 18.58
C PHE A 9 -29.83 -30.21 18.27
N ILE A 10 -30.69 -29.56 17.48
CA ILE A 10 -30.55 -28.13 17.16
C ILE A 10 -30.57 -27.30 18.44
N LYS A 11 -31.52 -27.56 19.35
CA LYS A 11 -31.58 -26.85 20.64
C LYS A 11 -30.33 -27.07 21.49
N GLU A 12 -29.75 -28.26 21.48
CA GLU A 12 -28.55 -28.58 22.26
C GLU A 12 -27.27 -27.98 21.66
N GLN A 13 -27.18 -27.88 20.32
CA GLN A 13 -25.98 -27.42 19.59
C GLN A 13 -26.11 -26.00 19.02
N PHE A 14 -27.15 -25.26 19.40
CA PHE A 14 -27.48 -23.96 18.82
C PHE A 14 -26.32 -22.94 18.84
N ASP A 15 -25.59 -22.86 19.95
CA ASP A 15 -24.39 -22.00 20.08
C ASP A 15 -23.28 -22.39 19.10
N SER A 16 -23.03 -23.69 18.97
CA SER A 16 -22.01 -24.24 18.08
C SER A 16 -22.36 -24.01 16.61
N ILE A 17 -23.64 -24.10 16.26
CA ILE A 17 -24.14 -23.83 14.91
C ILE A 17 -23.97 -22.35 14.56
N LEU A 18 -24.40 -21.42 15.43
CA LEU A 18 -24.22 -19.98 15.20
C LEU A 18 -22.75 -19.59 15.11
N PHE A 19 -21.92 -20.18 15.97
CA PHE A 19 -20.48 -19.96 15.93
C PHE A 19 -19.85 -20.46 14.62
N LEU A 20 -20.24 -21.64 14.14
CA LEU A 20 -19.80 -22.19 12.86
C LEU A 20 -20.21 -21.30 11.68
N ILE A 21 -21.44 -20.79 11.65
CA ILE A 21 -21.91 -19.87 10.60
C ILE A 21 -20.98 -18.66 10.53
N ASN A 22 -20.75 -18.02 11.67
CA ASN A 22 -19.86 -16.86 11.75
C ASN A 22 -18.40 -17.18 11.37
N ILE A 23 -17.89 -18.33 11.76
CA ILE A 23 -16.57 -18.79 11.29
C ILE A 23 -16.56 -18.84 9.77
N ILE A 24 -17.55 -19.49 9.14
CA ILE A 24 -17.63 -19.60 7.67
C ILE A 24 -17.69 -18.22 7.02
N THR A 25 -18.51 -17.30 7.54
CA THR A 25 -18.63 -15.93 7.03
C THR A 25 -17.30 -15.20 6.98
N LEU A 26 -16.46 -15.32 8.02
CA LEU A 26 -15.12 -14.71 8.03
C LEU A 26 -14.08 -15.51 7.22
N THR A 27 -14.23 -16.83 7.17
CA THR A 27 -13.26 -17.73 6.52
C THR A 27 -13.23 -17.53 5.02
N ILE A 28 -14.38 -17.30 4.39
CA ILE A 28 -14.48 -17.16 2.93
C ILE A 28 -13.62 -16.00 2.40
N PRO A 29 -13.79 -14.74 2.85
CA PRO A 29 -12.96 -13.63 2.35
C PRO A 29 -11.48 -13.82 2.69
N ILE A 30 -11.14 -14.37 3.86
CA ILE A 30 -9.74 -14.68 4.19
C ILE A 30 -9.14 -15.69 3.22
N ILE A 31 -9.85 -16.77 2.89
CA ILE A 31 -9.35 -17.78 1.95
C ILE A 31 -9.19 -17.17 0.57
N LYS A 32 -10.16 -16.39 0.10
CA LYS A 32 -10.07 -15.71 -1.18
C LYS A 32 -8.85 -14.78 -1.22
N ALA A 33 -8.68 -13.91 -0.23
CA ALA A 33 -7.53 -13.01 -0.11
C ALA A 33 -6.19 -13.76 -0.07
N ILE A 34 -6.13 -14.94 0.56
CA ILE A 34 -4.91 -15.77 0.57
C ILE A 34 -4.65 -16.42 -0.79
N ILE A 35 -5.66 -17.03 -1.40
CA ILE A 35 -5.54 -17.63 -2.74
C ILE A 35 -5.11 -16.54 -3.73
N PHE A 36 -5.76 -15.39 -3.65
CA PHE A 36 -5.44 -14.19 -4.40
C PHE A 36 -3.97 -13.80 -4.22
N SER A 37 -3.53 -13.57 -2.98
CA SER A 37 -2.15 -13.21 -2.67
C SER A 37 -1.15 -14.19 -3.30
N ILE A 38 -1.42 -15.50 -3.21
CA ILE A 38 -0.57 -16.57 -3.78
C ILE A 38 -0.49 -16.47 -5.31
N LEU A 39 -1.60 -16.23 -5.99
CA LEU A 39 -1.65 -16.17 -7.46
C LEU A 39 -1.11 -14.83 -7.99
N SER A 40 -1.25 -13.77 -7.20
CA SER A 40 -1.10 -12.41 -7.68
C SER A 40 0.27 -11.81 -7.40
N PHE A 41 0.83 -12.03 -6.22
CA PHE A 41 1.99 -11.28 -5.74
C PHE A 41 3.34 -11.91 -6.07
N ASN A 42 3.37 -12.95 -6.92
CA ASN A 42 4.57 -13.75 -7.20
C ASN A 42 5.28 -14.15 -5.90
N LEU A 43 4.48 -14.63 -4.94
CA LEU A 43 4.91 -14.93 -3.59
C LEU A 43 6.08 -15.90 -3.60
N MET A 44 7.06 -15.64 -2.73
CA MET A 44 8.10 -16.61 -2.48
C MET A 44 7.49 -17.85 -1.81
N PHE A 45 8.15 -19.00 -1.94
CA PHE A 45 7.75 -20.21 -1.23
C PHE A 45 7.53 -19.97 0.27
N ILE A 46 8.37 -19.13 0.89
CA ILE A 46 8.24 -18.78 2.31
C ILE A 46 6.94 -18.03 2.62
N ASP A 47 6.48 -17.15 1.73
CA ASP A 47 5.22 -16.44 1.89
C ASP A 47 4.05 -17.42 1.83
N SER A 48 4.00 -18.27 0.80
CA SER A 48 2.95 -19.29 0.67
C SER A 48 2.94 -20.24 1.87
N PHE A 49 4.11 -20.61 2.39
CA PHE A 49 4.22 -21.42 3.60
C PHE A 49 3.67 -20.71 4.84
N ILE A 50 4.00 -19.43 5.03
CA ILE A 50 3.46 -18.62 6.14
C ILE A 50 1.94 -18.47 6.04
N LEU A 51 1.42 -18.19 4.85
CA LEU A 51 -0.03 -18.11 4.60
C LEU A 51 -0.72 -19.45 4.85
N LEU A 52 -0.13 -20.56 4.40
CA LEU A 52 -0.65 -21.91 4.68
C LEU A 52 -0.65 -22.20 6.19
N LEU A 53 0.42 -21.85 6.90
CA LEU A 53 0.49 -22.01 8.34
C LEU A 53 -0.59 -21.18 9.05
N PHE A 54 -0.85 -19.96 8.57
CA PHE A 54 -1.92 -19.10 9.06
C PHE A 54 -3.32 -19.71 8.82
N ILE A 55 -3.57 -20.28 7.63
CA ILE A 55 -4.81 -21.00 7.33
C ILE A 55 -4.98 -22.19 8.27
N LEU A 56 -3.96 -23.05 8.37
CA LEU A 56 -4.00 -24.25 9.21
C LEU A 56 -4.22 -23.87 10.68
N LEU A 57 -3.58 -22.80 11.14
CA LEU A 57 -3.78 -22.19 12.45
C LEU A 57 -5.24 -21.80 12.65
N PHE A 58 -5.76 -20.93 11.78
CA PHE A 58 -7.10 -20.38 11.87
C PHE A 58 -8.15 -21.51 11.90
N PHE A 59 -8.04 -22.49 10.99
CA PHE A 59 -8.94 -23.65 10.97
C PHE A 59 -8.81 -24.54 12.19
N SER A 60 -7.60 -24.79 12.67
CA SER A 60 -7.37 -25.64 13.85
C SER A 60 -7.99 -25.02 15.10
N VAL A 61 -7.77 -23.71 15.33
CA VAL A 61 -8.34 -22.99 16.47
C VAL A 61 -9.86 -23.03 16.43
N ASN A 62 -10.46 -22.77 15.26
CA ASN A 62 -11.91 -22.76 15.11
C ASN A 62 -12.52 -24.16 15.25
N THR A 63 -11.88 -25.19 14.68
CA THR A 63 -12.31 -26.59 14.83
C THR A 63 -12.24 -27.06 16.28
N ILE A 64 -11.16 -26.74 17.00
CA ILE A 64 -11.01 -27.04 18.42
C ILE A 64 -12.12 -26.35 19.23
N ASN A 65 -12.41 -25.08 18.96
CA ASN A 65 -13.47 -24.35 19.65
C ASN A 65 -14.85 -24.99 19.43
N ILE A 66 -15.20 -25.32 18.19
CA ILE A 66 -16.44 -26.03 17.86
C ILE A 66 -16.48 -27.39 18.58
N PHE A 67 -15.38 -28.15 18.56
CA PHE A 67 -15.31 -29.43 19.26
C PHE A 67 -15.52 -29.29 20.78
N LEU A 68 -14.92 -28.29 21.41
CA LEU A 68 -15.09 -28.00 22.84
C LEU A 68 -16.54 -27.64 23.17
N LEU A 69 -17.21 -26.90 22.27
CA LEU A 69 -18.64 -26.62 22.39
C LEU A 69 -19.47 -27.89 22.20
N ILE A 70 -19.28 -28.67 21.14
CA ILE A 70 -20.10 -29.87 20.90
C ILE A 70 -19.97 -30.89 22.05
N THR A 71 -18.74 -31.07 22.56
CA THR A 71 -18.44 -32.03 23.63
C THR A 71 -18.69 -31.52 25.04
N LYS A 72 -19.09 -30.24 25.21
CA LYS A 72 -19.35 -29.59 26.51
C LYS A 72 -18.17 -29.68 27.50
N ARG A 73 -16.93 -29.74 26.99
CA ARG A 73 -15.73 -29.92 27.82
C ARG A 73 -15.21 -28.62 28.43
N SER A 74 -15.31 -27.53 27.68
CA SER A 74 -14.90 -26.18 28.12
C SER A 74 -15.69 -25.14 27.35
N ALA A 75 -16.10 -24.07 28.03
CA ALA A 75 -16.73 -22.91 27.40
C ALA A 75 -15.78 -21.71 27.33
N LEU A 76 -14.72 -21.65 28.16
CA LEU A 76 -13.86 -20.46 28.27
C LEU A 76 -13.19 -20.09 26.95
N PHE A 77 -12.50 -21.04 26.31
CA PHE A 77 -11.75 -20.75 25.08
C PHE A 77 -12.67 -20.40 23.90
N PRO A 78 -13.78 -21.12 23.66
CA PRO A 78 -14.78 -20.68 22.69
C PRO A 78 -15.35 -19.30 23.00
N LEU A 79 -15.64 -19.00 24.27
CA LEU A 79 -16.18 -17.70 24.68
C LEU A 79 -15.20 -16.55 24.37
N LEU A 80 -13.91 -16.72 24.69
CA LEU A 80 -12.88 -15.73 24.36
C LEU A 80 -12.75 -15.53 22.86
N ASN A 81 -12.78 -16.62 22.07
CA ASN A 81 -12.73 -16.53 20.62
C ASN A 81 -14.00 -15.85 20.07
N MET A 82 -15.20 -16.18 20.57
CA MET A 82 -16.43 -15.49 20.18
C MET A 82 -16.38 -13.99 20.48
N ILE A 83 -15.82 -13.59 21.63
CA ILE A 83 -15.62 -12.17 21.97
C ILE A 83 -14.67 -11.50 20.96
N LEU A 84 -13.56 -12.16 20.61
CA LEU A 84 -12.64 -11.67 19.58
C LEU A 84 -13.35 -11.50 18.23
N TYR A 85 -14.17 -12.47 17.83
CA TYR A 85 -14.98 -12.37 16.60
C TYR A 85 -16.00 -11.24 16.66
N VAL A 86 -16.62 -10.95 17.83
CA VAL A 86 -17.48 -9.76 17.97
C VAL A 86 -16.69 -8.48 17.70
N LEU A 87 -15.46 -8.37 18.21
CA LEU A 87 -14.61 -7.21 17.97
C LEU A 87 -14.22 -7.08 16.50
N ILE A 88 -13.84 -8.19 15.86
CA ILE A 88 -13.51 -8.22 14.43
C ILE A 88 -14.74 -7.84 13.60
N PHE A 89 -15.90 -8.45 13.83
CA PHE A 89 -17.12 -8.12 13.08
C PHE A 89 -17.63 -6.72 13.36
N LEU A 90 -17.39 -6.18 14.56
CA LEU A 90 -17.69 -4.79 14.84
C LEU A 90 -16.89 -3.87 13.90
N ILE A 91 -15.59 -4.11 13.74
CA ILE A 91 -14.74 -3.38 12.78
C ILE A 91 -15.25 -3.58 11.35
N LEU A 92 -15.45 -4.83 10.93
CA LEU A 92 -15.89 -5.14 9.56
C LEU A 92 -17.30 -4.63 9.23
N SER A 93 -18.16 -4.43 10.23
CA SER A 93 -19.53 -3.92 10.02
C SER A 93 -19.60 -2.50 9.50
N PHE A 94 -18.51 -1.74 9.63
CA PHE A 94 -18.39 -0.42 9.01
C PHE A 94 -18.24 -0.55 7.50
N LEU A 95 -17.52 -1.56 7.01
CA LEU A 95 -17.34 -1.81 5.59
C LEU A 95 -18.57 -2.49 4.98
N ASN A 96 -19.11 -3.54 5.63
CA ASN A 96 -20.23 -4.32 5.08
C ASN A 96 -21.27 -4.68 6.15
N LEU A 97 -22.55 -4.36 5.90
CA LEU A 97 -23.65 -4.54 6.86
C LEU A 97 -23.92 -6.01 7.23
N VAL A 98 -23.52 -6.98 6.41
CA VAL A 98 -23.67 -8.42 6.70
C VAL A 98 -22.99 -8.79 8.03
N TYR A 99 -21.93 -8.09 8.41
CA TYR A 99 -21.25 -8.35 9.68
C TYR A 99 -22.04 -7.91 10.91
N ILE A 100 -23.04 -7.01 10.79
CA ILE A 100 -23.98 -6.71 11.88
C ILE A 100 -24.79 -7.96 12.25
N ILE A 101 -25.24 -8.72 11.25
CA ILE A 101 -25.94 -10.00 11.48
C ILE A 101 -25.01 -10.98 12.19
N SER A 102 -23.74 -11.01 11.80
CA SER A 102 -22.71 -11.87 12.41
C SER A 102 -22.46 -11.49 13.88
N ILE A 103 -22.44 -10.20 14.23
CA ILE A 103 -22.36 -9.71 15.62
C ILE A 103 -23.56 -10.22 16.43
N ILE A 104 -24.78 -10.06 15.91
CA ILE A 104 -26.00 -10.52 16.59
C ILE A 104 -25.95 -12.03 16.84
N PHE A 105 -25.58 -12.82 15.82
CA PHE A 105 -25.41 -14.26 15.95
C PHE A 105 -24.35 -14.62 16.99
N MET A 106 -23.26 -13.85 17.06
CA MET A 106 -22.19 -14.11 18.02
C MET A 106 -22.60 -13.78 19.45
N ILE A 107 -23.29 -12.66 19.67
CA ILE A 107 -23.84 -12.28 20.98
C ILE A 107 -24.86 -13.34 21.45
N ILE A 108 -25.74 -13.81 20.58
CA ILE A 108 -26.68 -14.89 20.89
C ILE A 108 -25.91 -16.16 21.28
N SER A 109 -24.90 -16.55 20.49
CA SER A 109 -24.04 -17.71 20.78
C SER A 109 -23.35 -17.60 22.15
N ILE A 110 -22.82 -16.43 22.49
CA ILE A 110 -22.21 -16.11 23.79
C ILE A 110 -23.23 -16.29 24.92
N ILE A 111 -24.42 -15.71 24.81
CA ILE A 111 -25.49 -15.80 25.83
C ILE A 111 -25.89 -17.27 26.05
N PHE A 112 -26.05 -18.04 24.97
CA PHE A 112 -26.40 -19.45 25.05
C PHE A 112 -25.29 -20.28 25.69
N THR A 113 -24.03 -20.01 25.33
CA THR A 113 -22.84 -20.67 25.88
C THR A 113 -22.75 -20.43 27.39
N VAL A 114 -22.88 -19.18 27.83
CA VAL A 114 -22.84 -18.77 29.24
C VAL A 114 -23.98 -19.41 30.04
N LYS A 115 -25.21 -19.43 29.52
CA LYS A 115 -26.37 -19.99 30.23
C LYS A 115 -26.32 -21.52 30.37
N LYS A 116 -25.73 -22.23 29.41
CA LYS A 116 -25.81 -23.70 29.35
C LYS A 116 -24.60 -24.43 29.91
N ARG A 117 -23.46 -23.75 30.11
CA ARG A 117 -22.17 -24.42 30.29
C ARG A 117 -21.41 -23.87 31.48
N ASN A 118 -20.62 -24.74 32.09
CA ASN A 118 -19.65 -24.32 33.11
C ASN A 118 -18.52 -23.54 32.43
N ILE A 119 -18.35 -22.29 32.84
CA ILE A 119 -17.32 -21.37 32.33
C ILE A 119 -15.94 -21.72 32.90
N ILE A 120 -15.90 -22.32 34.10
CA ILE A 120 -14.64 -22.72 34.74
C ILE A 120 -13.95 -23.78 33.88
N PRO A 121 -12.76 -23.49 33.34
CA PRO A 121 -12.10 -24.43 32.47
C PRO A 121 -11.60 -25.62 33.29
N LYS A 122 -12.07 -26.82 32.95
CA LYS A 122 -11.53 -28.05 33.53
C LYS A 122 -10.33 -28.49 32.70
N PHE A 123 -9.20 -27.77 32.78
CA PHE A 123 -7.92 -28.16 32.16
C PHE A 123 -7.24 -29.36 32.86
N ARG A 124 -8.01 -30.28 33.45
CA ARG A 124 -7.47 -31.41 34.22
C ARG A 124 -7.06 -32.61 33.36
N THR A 125 -7.26 -32.57 32.05
CA THR A 125 -6.95 -33.70 31.17
C THR A 125 -5.72 -33.41 30.31
N ARG A 126 -4.90 -34.45 30.03
CA ARG A 126 -3.76 -34.35 29.10
C ARG A 126 -4.15 -33.76 27.75
N LYS A 127 -5.36 -34.07 27.24
CA LYS A 127 -5.89 -33.54 25.96
C LYS A 127 -6.07 -32.02 26.00
N SER A 128 -6.53 -31.48 27.12
CA SER A 128 -6.72 -30.03 27.30
C SER A 128 -5.37 -29.29 27.36
N PHE A 129 -4.34 -29.92 27.93
CA PHE A 129 -2.98 -29.39 27.91
C PHE A 129 -2.42 -29.32 26.49
N TYR A 130 -2.57 -30.40 25.68
CA TYR A 130 -2.15 -30.37 24.28
C TYR A 130 -2.83 -29.27 23.46
N ILE A 131 -4.14 -29.08 23.64
CA ILE A 131 -4.88 -27.99 22.99
C ILE A 131 -4.31 -26.62 23.38
N LEU A 132 -4.06 -26.41 24.68
CA LEU A 132 -3.50 -25.15 25.17
C LEU A 132 -2.08 -24.90 24.62
N SER A 133 -1.23 -25.93 24.60
CA SER A 133 0.10 -25.85 24.00
C SER A 133 0.03 -25.50 22.52
N VAL A 134 -0.88 -26.10 21.78
CA VAL A 134 -1.14 -25.76 20.36
C VAL A 134 -1.53 -24.29 20.26
N ILE A 135 -2.51 -23.81 21.02
CA ILE A 135 -2.92 -22.39 21.00
C ILE A 135 -1.76 -21.44 21.33
N ILE A 136 -0.95 -21.75 22.34
CA ILE A 136 0.20 -20.93 22.72
C ILE A 136 1.21 -20.88 21.58
N ILE A 137 1.60 -22.05 21.03
CA ILE A 137 2.50 -22.15 19.88
C ILE A 137 1.98 -21.29 18.73
N LEU A 138 0.68 -21.36 18.46
CA LEU A 138 0.04 -20.63 17.39
C LEU A 138 0.03 -19.10 17.62
N LEU A 139 -0.18 -18.63 18.84
CA LEU A 139 -0.12 -17.20 19.19
C LEU A 139 1.30 -16.64 19.13
N ILE A 140 2.31 -17.45 19.44
CA ILE A 140 3.70 -17.04 19.31
C ILE A 140 4.25 -17.22 17.90
N THR A 141 3.58 -17.98 17.02
CA THR A 141 4.03 -18.22 15.63
C THR A 141 4.33 -16.92 14.89
N PRO A 142 3.48 -15.88 14.84
CA PRO A 142 3.82 -14.63 14.14
C PRO A 142 5.07 -13.93 14.69
N ILE A 143 5.30 -14.04 16.00
CA ILE A 143 6.48 -13.49 16.67
C ILE A 143 7.71 -14.33 16.28
N ILE A 144 7.59 -15.66 16.32
CA ILE A 144 8.65 -16.58 15.89
C ILE A 144 8.97 -16.37 14.41
N THR A 145 7.96 -16.28 13.53
CA THR A 145 8.17 -16.05 12.10
C THR A 145 8.85 -14.72 11.86
N HIS A 146 8.50 -13.67 12.61
CA HIS A 146 9.23 -12.41 12.57
C HIS A 146 10.71 -12.59 12.93
N PHE A 147 11.03 -13.20 14.07
CA PHE A 147 12.43 -13.38 14.44
C PHE A 147 13.18 -14.34 13.51
N SER A 148 12.54 -15.43 13.06
CA SER A 148 13.14 -16.37 12.12
C SER A 148 13.25 -15.81 10.71
N SER A 149 12.41 -14.84 10.34
CA SER A 149 12.44 -14.23 9.01
C SER A 149 13.73 -13.49 8.73
N SER A 150 14.35 -12.95 9.77
CA SER A 150 15.68 -12.32 9.69
C SER A 150 16.78 -13.28 9.22
N ILE A 151 16.54 -14.60 9.24
CA ILE A 151 17.47 -15.63 8.76
C ILE A 151 17.35 -15.82 7.24
N PHE A 152 16.21 -15.48 6.64
CA PHE A 152 16.00 -15.63 5.21
C PHE A 152 16.51 -14.38 4.48
N THR A 153 17.66 -14.52 3.84
CA THR A 153 18.20 -13.51 2.93
C THR A 153 17.69 -13.77 1.52
N ILE A 154 17.14 -12.73 0.90
CA ILE A 154 16.75 -12.71 -0.51
C ILE A 154 17.89 -12.06 -1.27
N SER A 155 18.36 -12.71 -2.33
CA SER A 155 19.36 -12.15 -3.23
C SER A 155 18.72 -11.85 -4.57
N VAL A 156 18.80 -10.59 -5.01
CA VAL A 156 18.39 -10.17 -6.35
C VAL A 156 19.66 -10.08 -7.20
N PRO A 157 19.78 -10.89 -8.26
CA PRO A 157 20.99 -10.91 -9.08
C PRO A 157 21.21 -9.58 -9.78
N ALA A 158 22.47 -9.26 -10.09
CA ALA A 158 22.79 -8.04 -10.81
C ALA A 158 22.09 -8.02 -12.17
N HIS A 159 21.43 -6.91 -12.50
CA HIS A 159 20.89 -6.65 -13.83
C HIS A 159 21.71 -5.54 -14.49
N ALA A 160 22.35 -5.88 -15.61
CA ALA A 160 23.06 -4.90 -16.42
C ALA A 160 22.03 -4.06 -17.18
N ASN A 161 21.84 -2.82 -16.72
CA ASN A 161 21.04 -1.82 -17.40
C ASN A 161 21.89 -0.55 -17.50
N PRO A 162 22.58 -0.32 -18.64
CA PRO A 162 23.41 0.87 -18.84
C PRO A 162 22.57 2.14 -19.00
N ASP A 163 21.30 1.99 -19.36
CA ASP A 163 20.35 3.09 -19.54
C ASP A 163 19.52 3.36 -18.27
N PHE A 164 19.91 2.76 -17.14
CA PHE A 164 19.22 2.94 -15.87
C PHE A 164 19.37 4.39 -15.38
N ARG A 165 18.24 5.07 -15.27
CA ARG A 165 18.16 6.47 -14.87
C ARG A 165 17.93 6.63 -13.36
N VAL A 166 18.61 7.60 -12.77
CA VAL A 166 18.29 8.10 -11.43
C VAL A 166 17.63 9.45 -11.55
N SER A 167 16.47 9.60 -10.94
CA SER A 167 15.67 10.81 -11.01
C SER A 167 15.27 11.29 -9.62
N PHE A 168 14.89 12.56 -9.53
CA PHE A 168 14.52 13.17 -8.25
C PHE A 168 13.26 14.02 -8.38
N TYR A 169 12.40 13.94 -7.37
CA TYR A 169 11.40 14.97 -7.14
C TYR A 169 12.09 16.22 -6.60
N CYS A 170 11.56 17.39 -6.93
CA CYS A 170 12.03 18.67 -6.45
C CYS A 170 10.81 19.53 -6.09
N GLU A 171 10.38 19.45 -4.83
CA GLU A 171 9.17 20.13 -4.36
C GLU A 171 9.51 21.52 -3.81
N PHE A 172 10.45 21.60 -2.87
CA PHE A 172 10.82 22.85 -2.20
C PHE A 172 12.09 23.46 -2.78
N TYR A 173 11.95 24.12 -3.93
CA TYR A 173 13.07 24.79 -4.59
C TYR A 173 13.05 26.31 -4.44
N HIS A 174 14.23 26.87 -4.61
CA HIS A 174 14.54 28.30 -4.66
C HIS A 174 15.67 28.52 -5.67
N ASN A 175 16.03 29.77 -5.95
CA ASN A 175 17.01 30.10 -7.01
C ASN A 175 18.37 29.39 -6.89
N ASN A 176 18.73 28.92 -5.69
CA ASN A 176 20.02 28.27 -5.38
C ASN A 176 19.91 26.76 -5.11
N THR A 177 18.76 26.12 -5.36
CA THR A 177 18.59 24.67 -5.15
C THR A 177 19.62 23.84 -5.93
N PHE A 178 19.90 24.23 -7.18
CA PHE A 178 20.91 23.59 -8.01
C PHE A 178 22.13 24.51 -8.14
N THR A 179 23.29 24.02 -7.68
CA THR A 179 24.59 24.61 -8.02
C THR A 179 25.02 24.11 -9.40
N ASP A 180 26.01 24.75 -10.01
CA ASP A 180 26.52 24.30 -11.31
C ASP A 180 27.14 22.90 -11.23
N GLN A 181 27.69 22.52 -10.08
CA GLN A 181 28.17 21.16 -9.83
C GLN A 181 27.03 20.14 -9.80
N HIS A 182 25.88 20.49 -9.20
CA HIS A 182 24.69 19.64 -9.24
C HIS A 182 24.21 19.44 -10.68
N LEU A 183 24.15 20.52 -11.46
CA LEU A 183 23.69 20.47 -12.85
C LEU A 183 24.60 19.60 -13.73
N ILE A 184 25.92 19.72 -13.56
CA ILE A 184 26.90 18.88 -14.27
C ILE A 184 26.69 17.40 -13.90
N ALA A 185 26.62 17.07 -12.62
CA ALA A 185 26.43 15.68 -12.18
C ALA A 185 25.12 15.08 -12.74
N LEU A 186 24.00 15.78 -12.59
CA LEU A 186 22.71 15.31 -13.10
C LEU A 186 22.72 15.10 -14.62
N ARG A 187 23.32 16.03 -15.38
CA ARG A 187 23.43 15.91 -16.83
C ARG A 187 24.33 14.73 -17.24
N ASP A 188 25.50 14.60 -16.62
CA ASP A 188 26.49 13.59 -16.99
C ASP A 188 25.98 12.15 -16.73
N HIS A 189 25.04 11.97 -15.79
CA HIS A 189 24.35 10.71 -15.53
C HIS A 189 22.94 10.60 -16.12
N ASN A 190 22.57 11.49 -17.06
CA ASN A 190 21.26 11.51 -17.72
C ASN A 190 20.06 11.50 -16.72
N SER A 191 20.22 12.17 -15.59
CA SER A 191 19.18 12.27 -14.57
C SER A 191 18.02 13.15 -15.03
N ARG A 192 16.84 12.88 -14.45
CA ARG A 192 15.63 13.67 -14.66
C ARG A 192 15.16 14.32 -13.36
N ILE A 193 14.58 15.50 -13.48
CA ILE A 193 13.96 16.24 -12.38
C ILE A 193 12.44 16.29 -12.58
N PHE A 194 11.70 15.81 -11.59
CA PHE A 194 10.26 16.01 -11.46
C PHE A 194 10.05 17.28 -10.65
N LEU A 195 9.91 18.40 -11.36
CA LEU A 195 9.81 19.73 -10.76
C LEU A 195 8.37 20.00 -10.35
N ALA A 196 8.13 20.26 -9.06
CA ALA A 196 6.82 20.65 -8.59
C ALA A 196 6.40 22.01 -9.17
N ILE A 197 5.20 22.09 -9.74
CA ILE A 197 4.62 23.30 -10.28
C ILE A 197 3.25 23.45 -9.65
N ASN A 198 3.21 24.24 -8.59
CA ASN A 198 1.95 24.60 -7.96
C ASN A 198 1.16 25.54 -8.89
N GLU A 199 -0.17 25.47 -8.87
CA GLU A 199 -1.03 26.34 -9.69
C GLU A 199 -0.75 27.84 -9.48
N SER A 200 -0.31 28.24 -8.29
CA SER A 200 0.09 29.62 -7.98
C SER A 200 1.40 30.06 -8.66
N GLU A 201 2.25 29.12 -9.07
CA GLU A 201 3.52 29.37 -9.77
C GLU A 201 3.35 29.45 -11.31
N ILE A 202 2.13 29.28 -11.84
CA ILE A 202 1.85 29.42 -13.27
C ILE A 202 1.68 30.92 -13.62
N ASN A 203 2.80 31.63 -13.61
CA ASN A 203 2.87 33.05 -13.97
C ASN A 203 4.28 33.43 -14.48
N ASN A 204 4.43 34.66 -15.00
CA ASN A 204 5.66 35.08 -15.70
C ASN A 204 6.83 35.50 -14.80
N ASN A 205 6.67 35.44 -13.47
CA ASN A 205 7.70 35.83 -12.51
C ASN A 205 7.92 34.77 -11.42
N SER A 206 7.47 33.54 -11.66
CA SER A 206 7.50 32.47 -10.68
C SER A 206 8.90 31.86 -10.50
N LEU A 207 9.09 31.16 -9.38
CA LEU A 207 10.30 30.37 -9.18
C LEU A 207 10.30 29.18 -10.15
N ALA A 208 9.14 28.59 -10.44
CA ALA A 208 9.00 27.50 -11.41
C ALA A 208 9.57 27.90 -12.77
N LEU A 209 9.20 29.07 -13.29
CA LEU A 209 9.69 29.58 -14.58
C LEU A 209 11.21 29.66 -14.62
N ASN A 210 11.81 30.28 -13.59
CA ASN A 210 13.25 30.50 -13.51
C ASN A 210 14.01 29.17 -13.34
N MET A 211 13.45 28.25 -12.56
CA MET A 211 14.05 26.94 -12.33
C MET A 211 14.02 26.09 -13.59
N THR A 212 12.88 26.01 -14.29
CA THR A 212 12.77 25.27 -15.55
C THR A 212 13.75 25.79 -16.60
N ARG A 213 13.84 27.12 -16.79
CA ARG A 213 14.82 27.71 -17.71
C ARG A 213 16.26 27.33 -17.35
N ARG A 214 16.58 27.29 -16.06
CA ARG A 214 17.91 26.88 -15.59
C ARG A 214 18.20 25.41 -15.91
N LEU A 215 17.22 24.52 -15.71
CA LEU A 215 17.34 23.10 -16.01
C LEU A 215 17.41 22.85 -17.53
N ASN A 216 16.59 23.51 -18.34
CA ASN A 216 16.64 23.43 -19.81
C ASN A 216 17.98 23.93 -20.35
N ALA A 217 18.49 25.06 -19.85
CA ALA A 217 19.81 25.57 -20.23
C ALA A 217 20.97 24.62 -19.86
N ALA A 218 20.77 23.75 -18.87
CA ALA A 218 21.71 22.70 -18.49
C ALA A 218 21.50 21.37 -19.26
N ASN A 219 20.51 21.30 -20.16
CA ASN A 219 20.07 20.08 -20.85
C ASN A 219 19.70 18.94 -19.90
N ILE A 220 18.99 19.27 -18.80
CA ILE A 220 18.46 18.27 -17.86
C ILE A 220 17.01 17.98 -18.24
N SER A 221 16.66 16.69 -18.30
CA SER A 221 15.29 16.20 -18.51
C SER A 221 14.37 16.69 -17.39
N VAL A 222 13.25 17.36 -17.73
CA VAL A 222 12.31 17.90 -16.75
C VAL A 222 10.90 17.37 -17.01
N TYR A 223 10.26 16.86 -15.95
CA TYR A 223 8.83 16.59 -15.94
C TYR A 223 8.15 17.62 -15.05
N ALA A 224 7.03 18.15 -15.53
CA ALA A 224 6.17 19.02 -14.73
C ALA A 224 5.34 18.17 -13.78
N TRP A 225 5.65 18.23 -12.49
CA TRP A 225 4.83 17.65 -11.43
C TRP A 225 3.79 18.68 -11.01
N LEU A 226 2.56 18.53 -11.51
CA LEU A 226 1.52 19.53 -11.26
C LEU A 226 0.89 19.34 -9.88
N LEU A 227 0.67 20.46 -9.18
CA LEU A 227 0.08 20.49 -7.84
C LEU A 227 -0.97 21.59 -7.76
N LEU A 228 -2.13 21.28 -7.19
CA LEU A 228 -3.14 22.27 -6.83
C LEU A 228 -2.71 23.02 -5.55
N ASN A 229 -3.36 24.14 -5.24
CA ASN A 229 -3.28 24.69 -3.88
C ASN A 229 -3.91 23.69 -2.89
N GLN A 230 -3.46 23.73 -1.62
CA GLN A 230 -3.97 22.84 -0.57
C GLN A 230 -5.48 22.99 -0.34
N SER A 231 -6.05 24.17 -0.57
CA SER A 231 -7.50 24.40 -0.48
C SER A 231 -8.30 23.64 -1.53
N ASN A 232 -7.65 23.23 -2.62
CA ASN A 232 -8.23 22.49 -3.74
C ASN A 232 -7.78 21.01 -3.73
N GLY A 233 -7.21 20.53 -2.62
CA GLY A 233 -6.84 19.12 -2.42
C GLY A 233 -5.40 18.75 -2.70
N TYR A 234 -4.58 19.68 -3.22
CA TYR A 234 -3.13 19.55 -3.48
C TYR A 234 -2.73 18.52 -4.55
N TRP A 235 -3.04 17.24 -4.34
CA TRP A 235 -2.79 16.13 -5.26
C TRP A 235 -4.02 15.81 -6.12
N ALA A 236 -3.86 14.99 -7.14
CA ALA A 236 -4.95 14.53 -7.99
C ALA A 236 -5.78 13.43 -7.28
N ALA A 237 -7.03 13.76 -6.99
CA ALA A 237 -8.02 12.91 -6.35
C ALA A 237 -9.37 12.98 -7.07
N ASP A 238 -10.27 12.04 -6.77
CA ASP A 238 -11.58 11.97 -7.43
C ASP A 238 -12.40 13.26 -7.24
N THR A 239 -12.23 13.90 -6.09
CA THR A 239 -12.98 15.09 -5.68
C THR A 239 -12.52 16.38 -6.35
N ASN A 240 -11.36 16.39 -7.03
CA ASN A 240 -10.78 17.60 -7.63
C ASN A 240 -10.35 17.44 -9.09
N VAL A 241 -10.89 16.42 -9.77
CA VAL A 241 -10.51 16.09 -11.16
C VAL A 241 -10.74 17.26 -12.14
N MET A 242 -11.77 18.08 -11.92
CA MET A 242 -12.08 19.22 -12.78
C MET A 242 -11.08 20.37 -12.58
N GLU A 243 -10.70 20.65 -11.34
CA GLU A 243 -9.65 21.59 -10.97
C GLU A 243 -8.32 21.15 -11.58
N PHE A 244 -8.01 19.85 -11.50
CA PHE A 244 -6.77 19.31 -12.07
C PHE A 244 -6.74 19.37 -13.60
N ASN A 245 -7.87 19.14 -14.28
CA ASN A 245 -7.99 19.36 -15.72
C ASN A 245 -7.70 20.83 -16.10
N ASN A 246 -8.24 21.79 -15.34
CA ASN A 246 -7.96 23.20 -15.56
C ASN A 246 -6.47 23.52 -15.33
N LEU A 247 -5.86 22.95 -14.30
CA LEU A 247 -4.43 23.09 -14.02
C LEU A 247 -3.57 22.61 -15.20
N VAL A 248 -3.87 21.43 -15.76
CA VAL A 248 -3.16 20.88 -16.92
C VAL A 248 -3.26 21.83 -18.12
N ASN A 249 -4.46 22.28 -18.47
CA ASN A 249 -4.65 23.19 -19.60
C ASN A 249 -3.94 24.54 -19.39
N ASN A 250 -3.99 25.09 -18.18
CA ASN A 250 -3.29 26.32 -17.84
C ASN A 250 -1.77 26.16 -17.91
N PHE A 251 -1.25 25.04 -17.42
CA PHE A 251 0.17 24.71 -17.49
C PHE A 251 0.65 24.61 -18.94
N ILE A 252 -0.07 23.89 -19.80
CA ILE A 252 0.30 23.72 -21.22
C ILE A 252 0.39 25.09 -21.91
N ASN A 253 -0.64 25.93 -21.76
CA ASN A 253 -0.63 27.28 -22.31
C ASN A 253 0.54 28.12 -21.78
N TRP A 254 0.75 28.12 -20.46
CA TRP A 254 1.86 28.87 -19.84
C TRP A 254 3.24 28.38 -20.26
N SER A 255 3.43 27.06 -20.40
CA SER A 255 4.66 26.45 -20.87
C SER A 255 4.96 26.87 -22.31
N ASN A 256 3.94 26.84 -23.19
CA ASN A 256 4.04 27.26 -24.58
C ASN A 256 4.34 28.76 -24.70
N ASP A 257 3.63 29.61 -23.97
CA ASP A 257 3.82 31.06 -23.97
C ASP A 257 5.23 31.49 -23.51
N ASN A 258 5.87 30.67 -22.67
CA ASN A 258 7.21 30.93 -22.12
C ASN A 258 8.34 30.15 -22.80
N SER A 259 8.01 29.35 -23.83
CA SER A 259 8.94 28.46 -24.54
C SER A 259 9.73 27.55 -23.60
N LEU A 260 9.03 26.90 -22.67
CA LEU A 260 9.63 25.95 -21.72
C LEU A 260 9.63 24.54 -22.29
N GLU A 261 10.71 23.80 -22.04
CA GLU A 261 10.84 22.43 -22.49
C GLU A 261 10.59 21.47 -21.32
N TYR A 262 9.58 20.61 -21.48
CA TYR A 262 9.29 19.50 -20.58
C TYR A 262 9.15 18.23 -21.40
N ASP A 263 9.69 17.12 -20.89
CA ASP A 263 9.55 15.81 -21.51
C ASP A 263 8.18 15.19 -21.21
N GLY A 264 7.55 15.59 -20.11
CA GLY A 264 6.27 15.05 -19.68
C GLY A 264 5.58 15.85 -18.59
N ILE A 265 4.31 15.52 -18.40
CA ILE A 265 3.46 16.02 -17.32
C ILE A 265 3.15 14.86 -16.41
N MET A 266 3.49 15.01 -15.14
CA MET A 266 3.29 14.02 -14.10
C MET A 266 2.15 14.44 -13.18
N ILE A 267 1.18 13.55 -13.03
CA ILE A 267 0.06 13.68 -12.10
C ILE A 267 0.34 12.80 -10.89
N ASP A 268 0.38 13.41 -9.71
CA ASP A 268 0.56 12.70 -8.45
C ASP A 268 -0.81 12.38 -7.84
N SER A 269 -1.17 11.09 -7.85
CA SER A 269 -2.48 10.60 -7.47
C SER A 269 -2.48 10.06 -6.05
N GLU A 270 -3.04 10.87 -5.16
CA GLU A 270 -3.17 10.61 -3.73
C GLU A 270 -4.59 10.98 -3.28
N PRO A 271 -5.07 10.46 -2.13
CA PRO A 271 -6.29 10.99 -1.54
C PRO A 271 -6.17 12.50 -1.33
N ASP A 272 -7.30 13.22 -1.45
CA ASP A 272 -7.39 14.65 -1.16
C ASP A 272 -6.60 15.02 0.11
N TYR A 273 -5.81 16.09 0.06
CA TYR A 273 -4.91 16.47 1.16
C TYR A 273 -5.58 16.59 2.51
N ASN A 274 -6.78 17.19 2.57
CA ASN A 274 -7.49 17.37 3.85
C ASN A 274 -8.01 16.02 4.35
N ARG A 275 -8.49 15.19 3.42
CA ARG A 275 -8.93 13.82 3.73
C ARG A 275 -7.78 12.94 4.21
N LEU A 276 -6.64 12.92 3.52
CA LEU A 276 -5.47 12.14 3.92
C LEU A 276 -5.00 12.53 5.32
N ASN A 277 -4.92 13.82 5.61
CA ASN A 277 -4.57 14.31 6.95
C ASN A 277 -5.59 13.88 8.03
N SER A 278 -6.88 13.95 7.72
CA SER A 278 -7.95 13.47 8.60
C SER A 278 -7.81 11.96 8.87
N LEU A 279 -7.62 11.15 7.82
CA LEU A 279 -7.45 9.71 7.91
C LEU A 279 -6.19 9.35 8.72
N MET A 280 -5.06 10.00 8.45
CA MET A 280 -3.82 9.82 9.21
C MET A 280 -3.99 10.19 10.69
N TYR A 281 -4.70 11.27 10.99
CA TYR A 281 -5.02 11.66 12.37
C TYR A 281 -5.88 10.60 13.07
N GLN A 282 -6.90 10.07 12.39
CA GLN A 282 -7.76 9.02 12.93
C GLN A 282 -6.97 7.73 13.20
N ILE A 283 -6.09 7.32 12.29
CA ILE A 283 -5.21 6.15 12.48
C ILE A 283 -4.27 6.36 13.67
N LYS A 284 -3.56 7.50 13.73
CA LYS A 284 -2.61 7.82 14.81
C LYS A 284 -3.27 7.94 16.18
N SER A 285 -4.52 8.41 16.23
CA SER A 285 -5.31 8.50 17.46
C SER A 285 -6.05 7.21 17.81
N LEU A 286 -5.83 6.12 17.07
CA LEU A 286 -6.53 4.83 17.20
C LEU A 286 -8.06 4.94 17.06
N ASN A 287 -8.54 6.00 16.40
CA ASN A 287 -9.94 6.16 16.02
C ASN A 287 -10.24 5.33 14.75
N ILE A 288 -10.14 4.00 14.89
CA ILE A 288 -10.33 3.04 13.79
C ILE A 288 -11.74 3.18 13.16
N PHE A 289 -12.76 3.47 13.97
CA PHE A 289 -14.11 3.65 13.46
C PHE A 289 -14.26 4.90 12.61
N GLY A 290 -13.63 6.02 13.00
CA GLY A 290 -13.57 7.22 12.16
C GLY A 290 -12.93 6.92 10.81
N ALA A 291 -11.79 6.22 10.82
CA ALA A 291 -11.07 5.84 9.61
C ALA A 291 -11.92 4.97 8.67
N LEU A 292 -12.64 3.99 9.22
CA LEU A 292 -13.50 3.12 8.41
C LEU A 292 -14.74 3.84 7.87
N ILE A 293 -15.32 4.78 8.61
CA ILE A 293 -16.44 5.60 8.12
C ILE A 293 -15.97 6.47 6.95
N ASP A 294 -14.80 7.11 7.08
CA ASP A 294 -14.21 7.93 6.02
C ASP A 294 -13.97 7.11 4.75
N LEU A 295 -13.24 5.99 4.89
CA LEU A 295 -12.98 5.02 3.84
C LEU A 295 -14.26 4.55 3.14
N LYS A 296 -15.30 4.17 3.91
CA LYS A 296 -16.59 3.75 3.34
C LYS A 296 -17.27 4.89 2.57
N SER A 297 -17.27 6.10 3.12
CA SER A 297 -17.94 7.25 2.49
C SER A 297 -17.35 7.57 1.12
N GLN A 298 -16.04 7.42 0.96
CA GLN A 298 -15.38 7.57 -0.33
C GLN A 298 -15.73 6.44 -1.28
N ALA A 299 -15.74 5.19 -0.80
CA ALA A 299 -15.94 4.03 -1.68
C ALA A 299 -17.33 3.97 -2.34
N VAL A 300 -18.33 4.63 -1.75
CA VAL A 300 -19.69 4.71 -2.33
C VAL A 300 -19.92 6.01 -3.12
N SER A 301 -18.89 6.84 -3.30
CA SER A 301 -19.01 8.11 -4.02
C SER A 301 -19.20 7.87 -5.53
N THR A 302 -20.12 8.63 -6.15
CA THR A 302 -20.26 8.66 -7.61
C THR A 302 -19.14 9.41 -8.30
N GLU A 303 -18.33 10.17 -7.56
CA GLU A 303 -17.21 10.96 -8.08
C GLU A 303 -16.15 10.06 -8.71
N HIS A 304 -15.98 8.84 -8.20
CA HIS A 304 -15.00 7.87 -8.71
C HIS A 304 -15.18 7.59 -10.21
N ILE A 305 -16.41 7.31 -10.65
CA ILE A 305 -16.70 7.01 -12.06
C ILE A 305 -16.43 8.23 -12.94
N ILE A 306 -16.82 9.41 -12.48
CA ILE A 306 -16.59 10.68 -13.20
C ILE A 306 -15.08 10.94 -13.31
N ALA A 307 -14.35 10.81 -12.21
CA ALA A 307 -12.92 11.04 -12.16
C ALA A 307 -12.15 10.06 -13.04
N GLN A 308 -12.54 8.80 -13.09
CA GLN A 308 -11.95 7.82 -13.99
C GLN A 308 -12.04 8.26 -15.46
N GLU A 309 -13.23 8.68 -15.92
CA GLU A 309 -13.41 9.16 -17.29
C GLU A 309 -12.63 10.46 -17.58
N GLU A 310 -12.61 11.39 -16.63
CA GLU A 310 -11.92 12.67 -16.81
C GLU A 310 -10.39 12.52 -16.76
N TYR A 311 -9.82 11.69 -15.88
CA TYR A 311 -8.38 11.43 -15.89
C TYR A 311 -7.90 10.77 -17.18
N GLN A 312 -8.73 9.91 -17.79
CA GLN A 312 -8.45 9.40 -19.14
C GLN A 312 -8.44 10.49 -20.20
N ARG A 313 -9.30 11.52 -20.07
CA ARG A 313 -9.27 12.66 -20.99
C ARG A 313 -8.04 13.52 -20.74
N ILE A 314 -7.71 13.80 -19.49
CA ILE A 314 -6.52 14.55 -19.10
C ILE A 314 -5.25 13.90 -19.68
N ALA A 315 -5.06 12.59 -19.48
CA ALA A 315 -3.90 11.89 -20.00
C ALA A 315 -3.83 11.90 -21.54
N ARG A 316 -4.98 11.90 -22.24
CA ARG A 316 -5.04 12.09 -23.70
C ARG A 316 -4.67 13.52 -24.11
N THR A 317 -5.21 14.52 -23.42
CA THR A 317 -4.86 15.93 -23.66
C THR A 317 -3.36 16.16 -23.52
N ILE A 318 -2.74 15.61 -22.48
CA ILE A 318 -1.28 15.69 -22.28
C ILE A 318 -0.53 15.10 -23.48
N GLN A 319 -0.95 13.93 -23.97
CA GLN A 319 -0.35 13.26 -25.12
C GLN A 319 -0.56 13.98 -26.45
N ASP A 320 -1.77 14.49 -26.68
CA ASP A 320 -2.14 15.22 -27.90
C ASP A 320 -1.32 16.53 -28.03
N GLU A 321 -0.93 17.12 -26.90
CA GLU A 321 -0.04 18.28 -26.80
C GLU A 321 1.46 17.91 -26.86
N GLY A 322 1.78 16.62 -27.06
CA GLY A 322 3.15 16.14 -27.31
C GLY A 322 3.96 15.83 -26.06
N PHE A 323 3.37 15.87 -24.86
CA PHE A 323 4.04 15.51 -23.62
C PHE A 323 3.85 14.03 -23.27
N GLU A 324 4.81 13.44 -22.58
CA GLU A 324 4.59 12.15 -21.92
C GLU A 324 3.62 12.30 -20.75
N ALA A 325 2.49 11.59 -20.78
CA ALA A 325 1.55 11.52 -19.67
C ALA A 325 2.02 10.50 -18.64
N MET A 326 2.38 10.98 -17.46
CA MET A 326 2.83 10.16 -16.34
C MET A 326 1.89 10.27 -15.15
N VAL A 327 1.70 9.16 -14.45
CA VAL A 327 0.97 9.12 -13.18
C VAL A 327 1.84 8.51 -12.07
N VAL A 328 1.73 9.05 -10.87
CA VAL A 328 2.32 8.50 -9.65
C VAL A 328 1.19 8.10 -8.69
N GLY A 329 1.35 7.01 -7.94
CA GLY A 329 0.34 6.63 -6.96
C GLY A 329 0.88 5.81 -5.79
N PHE A 330 0.03 5.62 -4.78
CA PHE A 330 0.33 4.73 -3.66
C PHE A 330 0.45 3.28 -4.13
N PRO A 331 1.33 2.47 -3.51
CA PRO A 331 1.52 1.08 -3.91
C PRO A 331 0.29 0.21 -3.58
N LEU A 332 -0.62 0.67 -2.74
CA LEU A 332 -1.82 -0.09 -2.36
C LEU A 332 -2.77 -0.33 -3.54
N ILE A 333 -2.89 0.63 -4.46
CA ILE A 333 -3.77 0.52 -5.62
C ILE A 333 -3.26 -0.52 -6.65
N LEU A 334 -2.05 -1.04 -6.46
CA LEU A 334 -1.53 -2.15 -7.26
C LEU A 334 -2.23 -3.48 -6.91
N ASP A 335 -2.82 -3.57 -5.72
CA ASP A 335 -3.49 -4.79 -5.31
C ASP A 335 -4.85 -4.94 -6.06
N ASP A 336 -5.55 -3.86 -6.41
CA ASP A 336 -6.71 -3.85 -7.34
C ASP A 336 -6.37 -4.45 -8.73
N GLN A 337 -5.10 -4.37 -9.15
CA GLN A 337 -4.68 -4.91 -10.45
C GLN A 337 -4.58 -6.40 -10.48
N ALA A 338 -4.48 -6.98 -9.31
CA ALA A 338 -4.30 -8.39 -9.22
C ALA A 338 -5.61 -9.15 -9.44
N ASP A 339 -6.78 -8.57 -9.13
CA ASP A 339 -8.12 -9.13 -9.35
C ASP A 339 -8.95 -8.34 -10.36
N ASN A 340 -8.40 -7.25 -10.89
CA ASN A 340 -9.02 -6.43 -11.93
C ASN A 340 -10.31 -5.77 -11.42
N ASP A 341 -10.21 -5.14 -10.26
CA ASP A 341 -11.23 -4.24 -9.72
C ASP A 341 -10.65 -2.83 -9.44
N ASP A 342 -11.40 -2.00 -8.71
CA ASP A 342 -11.10 -0.63 -8.32
C ASP A 342 -11.42 -0.38 -6.83
N THR A 343 -11.46 -1.42 -6.00
CA THR A 343 -11.98 -1.31 -4.63
C THR A 343 -11.06 -0.49 -3.72
N ILE A 344 -9.74 -0.70 -3.76
CA ILE A 344 -8.78 0.11 -2.99
C ILE A 344 -8.71 1.53 -3.55
N GLN A 345 -8.77 1.69 -4.86
CA GLN A 345 -8.85 2.99 -5.52
C GLN A 345 -10.06 3.81 -5.03
N ARG A 346 -11.25 3.21 -5.03
CA ARG A 346 -12.47 3.79 -4.46
C ARG A 346 -12.33 4.13 -2.98
N LEU A 347 -11.72 3.25 -2.20
CA LEU A 347 -11.44 3.51 -0.78
C LEU A 347 -10.51 4.71 -0.59
N MET A 348 -9.53 4.86 -1.46
CA MET A 348 -8.53 5.92 -1.42
C MET A 348 -8.99 7.19 -2.12
N GLY A 349 -10.09 7.17 -2.87
CA GLY A 349 -10.62 8.33 -3.58
C GLY A 349 -9.70 8.77 -4.71
N VAL A 350 -9.14 7.80 -5.42
CA VAL A 350 -8.25 8.00 -6.57
C VAL A 350 -8.71 7.10 -7.72
N SER A 351 -8.69 7.59 -8.95
CA SER A 351 -9.21 6.87 -10.14
C SER A 351 -8.22 6.82 -11.31
N THR A 352 -6.92 6.92 -11.03
CA THR A 352 -5.91 7.13 -12.07
C THR A 352 -5.32 5.82 -12.65
N MET A 353 -5.74 4.63 -12.21
CA MET A 353 -5.15 3.32 -12.61
C MET A 353 -6.21 2.27 -13.01
N PRO A 354 -5.90 1.25 -13.87
CA PRO A 354 -4.95 1.21 -14.99
C PRO A 354 -5.35 0.19 -16.11
N PRO A 355 -4.52 0.06 -17.16
CA PRO A 355 -4.22 1.19 -18.01
C PRO A 355 -5.53 1.76 -18.53
N TYR A 356 -5.66 3.08 -18.48
CA TYR A 356 -6.30 3.81 -19.55
C TYR A 356 -5.40 5.02 -19.87
N ASN A 357 -4.67 4.89 -20.98
CA ASN A 357 -3.88 5.92 -21.70
C ASN A 357 -2.79 6.72 -20.97
N TRP A 358 -2.14 6.20 -19.93
CA TRP A 358 -0.85 6.75 -19.45
C TRP A 358 0.33 6.19 -20.25
N ASN A 359 1.36 7.01 -20.51
CA ASN A 359 2.61 6.55 -21.12
C ASN A 359 3.55 5.88 -20.10
N TYR A 360 3.50 6.37 -18.85
CA TYR A 360 4.42 5.96 -17.80
C TYR A 360 3.75 6.01 -16.43
N SER A 361 4.17 5.12 -15.52
CA SER A 361 3.64 5.08 -14.16
C SER A 361 4.74 4.90 -13.11
N SER A 362 4.65 5.58 -11.97
CA SER A 362 5.51 5.29 -10.82
C SER A 362 4.70 5.01 -9.57
N PHE A 363 5.26 4.24 -8.65
CA PHE A 363 4.60 3.89 -7.39
C PHE A 363 5.48 4.24 -6.19
N MET A 364 4.88 4.92 -5.22
CA MET A 364 5.55 5.44 -4.03
C MET A 364 5.76 4.36 -2.97
N ILE A 365 6.79 3.54 -3.14
CA ILE A 365 7.16 2.50 -2.16
C ILE A 365 7.95 3.13 -1.01
N TYR A 366 7.27 4.02 -0.28
CA TYR A 366 7.89 4.90 0.69
C TYR A 366 8.06 4.26 2.08
N ARG A 367 9.15 3.51 2.29
CA ARG A 367 9.49 2.89 3.59
C ARG A 367 9.38 3.85 4.78
N THR A 368 9.79 5.10 4.64
CA THR A 368 9.71 6.07 5.75
C THR A 368 8.25 6.39 6.11
N THR A 369 7.39 6.56 5.12
CA THR A 369 5.96 6.84 5.31
C THR A 369 5.28 5.66 6.00
N PHE A 370 5.54 4.43 5.54
CA PHE A 370 5.00 3.24 6.20
C PHE A 370 5.51 3.08 7.62
N ARG A 371 6.78 3.41 7.89
CA ARG A 371 7.31 3.44 9.25
C ARG A 371 6.62 4.49 10.12
N GLU A 372 6.34 5.67 9.61
CA GLU A 372 5.65 6.73 10.36
C GLU A 372 4.19 6.35 10.69
N ILE A 373 3.53 5.61 9.80
CA ILE A 373 2.16 5.16 9.97
C ILE A 373 2.09 3.91 10.87
N LEU A 374 2.92 2.91 10.60
CA LEU A 374 2.87 1.59 11.25
C LEU A 374 3.82 1.46 12.44
N THR A 375 4.67 2.46 12.68
CA THR A 375 5.78 2.45 13.66
C THR A 375 6.85 1.38 13.42
N VAL A 376 6.77 0.66 12.30
CA VAL A 376 7.66 -0.44 11.91
C VAL A 376 8.14 -0.21 10.48
N ASP A 377 9.44 -0.34 10.24
CA ASP A 377 10.01 -0.35 8.90
C ASP A 377 9.73 -1.72 8.24
N LEU A 378 8.98 -1.70 7.14
CA LEU A 378 8.66 -2.92 6.38
C LEU A 378 9.89 -3.50 5.66
N GLY A 379 11.01 -2.78 5.62
CA GLY A 379 12.28 -3.24 5.10
C GLY A 379 12.37 -3.17 3.57
N SER A 380 13.58 -3.43 3.04
CA SER A 380 13.83 -3.52 1.60
C SER A 380 12.98 -4.59 0.89
N TYR A 381 12.48 -5.59 1.64
CA TYR A 381 11.54 -6.58 1.10
C TYR A 381 10.24 -5.95 0.57
N MET A 382 9.81 -4.80 1.11
CA MET A 382 8.64 -4.09 0.58
C MET A 382 8.87 -3.61 -0.86
N ILE A 383 10.05 -3.09 -1.15
CA ILE A 383 10.46 -2.64 -2.49
C ILE A 383 10.51 -3.82 -3.44
N TYR A 384 11.08 -4.94 -2.99
CA TYR A 384 11.09 -6.17 -3.77
C TYR A 384 9.69 -6.71 -4.06
N SER A 385 8.83 -6.79 -3.04
CA SER A 385 7.47 -7.32 -3.13
C SER A 385 6.60 -6.51 -4.09
N TYR A 386 6.49 -5.19 -3.86
CA TYR A 386 5.70 -4.33 -4.75
C TYR A 386 6.37 -4.14 -6.11
N GLY A 387 7.71 -4.08 -6.18
CA GLY A 387 8.44 -4.02 -7.45
C GLY A 387 8.14 -5.21 -8.38
N ASN A 388 8.06 -6.43 -7.85
CA ASN A 388 7.64 -7.59 -8.64
C ASN A 388 6.18 -7.47 -9.13
N THR A 389 5.28 -6.95 -8.29
CA THR A 389 3.89 -6.66 -8.70
C THR A 389 3.84 -5.64 -9.83
N ILE A 390 4.57 -4.53 -9.72
CA ILE A 390 4.64 -3.51 -10.77
C ILE A 390 5.19 -4.10 -12.07
N LYS A 391 6.29 -4.88 -12.02
CA LYS A 391 6.83 -5.55 -13.23
C LYS A 391 5.83 -6.49 -13.89
N LYS A 392 4.99 -7.16 -13.10
CA LYS A 392 3.96 -8.09 -13.60
C LYS A 392 2.87 -7.36 -14.38
N TYR A 393 2.42 -6.18 -13.91
CA TYR A 393 1.25 -5.50 -14.46
C TYR A 393 1.57 -4.28 -15.36
N PHE A 394 2.70 -3.60 -15.16
CA PHE A 394 3.04 -2.32 -15.81
C PHE A 394 4.27 -2.36 -16.72
N SER A 395 4.82 -3.55 -17.03
CA SER A 395 5.87 -3.72 -18.04
C SER A 395 7.13 -2.84 -17.79
N TYR A 396 7.78 -2.36 -18.85
CA TYR A 396 8.94 -1.45 -18.84
C TYR A 396 8.56 0.03 -18.80
N THR A 397 7.27 0.37 -18.88
CA THR A 397 6.73 1.72 -18.82
C THR A 397 6.41 2.13 -17.38
N SER A 398 7.25 1.69 -16.45
CA SER A 398 7.07 1.99 -15.04
C SER A 398 8.38 2.20 -14.30
N SER A 399 8.29 2.89 -13.18
CA SER A 399 9.38 3.12 -12.24
C SER A 399 8.92 2.90 -10.79
N VAL A 400 9.88 2.96 -9.89
CA VAL A 400 9.63 2.93 -8.44
C VAL A 400 10.11 4.23 -7.84
N SER A 401 9.22 4.87 -7.08
CA SER A 401 9.54 6.04 -6.27
C SER A 401 9.88 5.61 -4.85
N LEU A 402 11.00 6.12 -4.32
CA LEU A 402 11.52 5.81 -3.00
C LEU A 402 11.54 7.07 -2.11
N SER A 403 11.48 6.86 -0.79
CA SER A 403 11.25 7.90 0.24
C SER A 403 12.36 8.93 0.41
N ARG A 404 12.06 9.94 1.24
CA ARG A 404 13.00 10.92 1.80
C ARG A 404 14.17 10.34 2.57
N CYS A 405 15.33 10.94 2.28
CA CYS A 405 16.56 10.84 3.04
C CYS A 405 16.47 11.60 4.37
N GLY A 406 17.49 11.43 5.22
CA GLY A 406 17.57 12.06 6.55
C GLY A 406 16.63 11.43 7.57
N VAL A 407 15.70 10.57 7.14
CA VAL A 407 14.82 9.79 8.00
C VAL A 407 15.17 8.32 7.86
N SER A 408 15.36 7.64 9.00
CA SER A 408 15.70 6.22 9.00
C SER A 408 14.61 5.39 8.29
N PRO A 409 14.97 4.51 7.35
CA PRO A 409 16.30 3.89 7.21
C PRO A 409 17.29 4.64 6.30
N TYR A 410 16.88 5.77 5.72
CA TYR A 410 17.63 6.55 4.75
C TYR A 410 18.45 7.70 5.34
N ASN A 411 18.93 7.53 6.56
CA ASN A 411 19.96 8.38 7.17
C ASN A 411 21.39 7.91 6.82
N ASN A 412 21.51 6.97 5.88
CA ASN A 412 22.77 6.47 5.33
C ASN A 412 22.61 6.28 3.81
N ILE A 413 23.55 6.85 3.05
CA ILE A 413 23.60 6.73 1.59
C ILE A 413 23.71 5.28 1.10
N ASP A 414 24.37 4.39 1.86
CA ASP A 414 24.49 2.98 1.50
C ASP A 414 23.13 2.29 1.42
N GLN A 415 22.20 2.67 2.30
CA GLN A 415 20.83 2.14 2.27
C GLN A 415 20.05 2.67 1.06
N PHE A 416 20.31 3.92 0.67
CA PHE A 416 19.79 4.55 -0.53
C PHE A 416 20.24 3.77 -1.79
N ILE A 417 21.56 3.59 -1.93
CA ILE A 417 22.18 2.81 -3.01
C ILE A 417 21.66 1.38 -3.03
N HIS A 418 21.59 0.74 -1.86
CA HIS A 418 21.09 -0.62 -1.71
C HIS A 418 19.68 -0.79 -2.27
N ASP A 419 18.75 0.09 -1.89
CA ASP A 419 17.36 -0.01 -2.33
C ASP A 419 17.18 0.38 -3.81
N ALA A 420 17.98 1.33 -4.32
CA ALA A 420 18.04 1.62 -5.75
C ALA A 420 18.52 0.41 -6.57
N TYR A 421 19.49 -0.36 -6.07
CA TYR A 421 19.90 -1.60 -6.73
C TYR A 421 18.80 -2.65 -6.76
N ILE A 422 17.89 -2.70 -5.77
CA ILE A 422 16.73 -3.61 -5.84
C ILE A 422 15.87 -3.23 -7.05
N VAL A 423 15.55 -1.94 -7.20
CA VAL A 423 14.79 -1.42 -8.34
C VAL A 423 15.52 -1.73 -9.66
N LYS A 424 16.80 -1.36 -9.79
CA LYS A 424 17.59 -1.68 -10.98
C LYS A 424 17.61 -3.17 -11.30
N ASN A 425 17.85 -4.01 -10.30
CA ASN A 425 17.99 -5.46 -10.48
C ASN A 425 16.67 -6.19 -10.76
N LEU A 426 15.53 -5.56 -10.47
CA LEU A 426 14.22 -6.03 -10.93
C LEU A 426 13.94 -5.68 -12.41
N GLY A 427 14.86 -4.99 -13.08
CA GLY A 427 14.73 -4.65 -14.50
C GLY A 427 13.82 -3.43 -14.76
N PHE A 428 13.77 -2.50 -13.80
CA PHE A 428 13.25 -1.16 -14.05
C PHE A 428 14.30 -0.32 -14.81
N ASN A 429 13.83 0.69 -15.53
CA ASN A 429 14.70 1.64 -16.24
C ASN A 429 14.97 2.90 -15.43
N GLU A 430 14.24 3.13 -14.35
CA GLU A 430 14.36 4.34 -13.55
C GLU A 430 13.99 4.08 -12.10
N VAL A 431 14.70 4.77 -11.21
CA VAL A 431 14.30 4.97 -9.81
C VAL A 431 14.16 6.45 -9.54
N ILE A 432 13.10 6.83 -8.83
CA ILE A 432 12.81 8.24 -8.51
C ILE A 432 12.91 8.43 -7.00
N TRP A 433 13.59 9.48 -6.54
CA TRP A 433 13.76 9.77 -5.12
C TRP A 433 13.06 11.06 -4.71
N TRP A 434 12.26 11.00 -3.65
CA TRP A 434 11.64 12.17 -3.04
C TRP A 434 12.49 12.61 -1.86
N GLU A 435 13.19 13.74 -1.82
CA GLU A 435 13.35 14.77 -2.84
C GLU A 435 14.78 15.34 -2.86
N PHE A 436 15.16 15.99 -3.97
CA PHE A 436 16.51 16.47 -4.24
C PHE A 436 17.06 17.45 -3.18
N PRO A 437 16.31 18.50 -2.73
CA PRO A 437 16.84 19.43 -1.74
C PRO A 437 17.22 18.74 -0.42
N LEU A 438 16.39 17.79 0.05
CA LEU A 438 16.68 17.00 1.23
C LEU A 438 17.90 16.10 1.01
N PHE A 439 18.03 15.50 -0.18
CA PHE A 439 19.17 14.64 -0.51
C PHE A 439 20.48 15.42 -0.44
N ILE A 440 20.52 16.62 -1.02
CA ILE A 440 21.70 17.49 -0.97
C ILE A 440 21.98 17.97 0.45
N ASN A 441 20.95 18.31 1.22
CA ASN A 441 21.14 18.72 2.61
C ASN A 441 21.75 17.58 3.46
N GLU A 442 21.34 16.34 3.24
CA GLU A 442 21.80 15.18 4.01
C GLU A 442 23.18 14.69 3.56
N PHE A 443 23.43 14.57 2.25
CA PHE A 443 24.61 13.89 1.71
C PHE A 443 25.56 14.79 0.90
N GLY A 444 25.13 16.02 0.56
CA GLY A 444 25.89 16.96 -0.25
C GLY A 444 26.19 16.48 -1.67
N ILE A 445 26.98 17.26 -2.40
CA ILE A 445 27.42 16.94 -3.78
C ILE A 445 28.23 15.64 -3.83
N THR A 446 29.07 15.36 -2.82
CA THR A 446 29.85 14.11 -2.76
C THR A 446 28.94 12.89 -2.67
N GLY A 447 27.88 12.98 -1.87
CA GLY A 447 26.85 11.96 -1.81
C GLY A 447 26.11 11.78 -3.14
N LEU A 448 25.77 12.87 -3.81
CA LEU A 448 25.11 12.81 -5.12
C LEU A 448 25.97 12.04 -6.12
N ASN A 449 27.25 12.41 -6.28
CA ASN A 449 28.15 11.72 -7.20
C ASN A 449 28.32 10.25 -6.81
N THR A 450 28.55 9.95 -5.52
CA THR A 450 28.68 8.57 -5.04
C THR A 450 27.46 7.72 -5.39
N PHE A 451 26.26 8.29 -5.24
CA PHE A 451 25.02 7.60 -5.56
C PHE A 451 24.86 7.37 -7.08
N LEU A 452 25.06 8.41 -7.89
CA LEU A 452 24.94 8.33 -9.35
C LEU A 452 25.97 7.37 -9.95
N ASP A 453 27.25 7.50 -9.56
CA ASP A 453 28.35 6.60 -9.98
C ASP A 453 28.04 5.14 -9.62
N SER A 454 27.48 4.91 -8.42
CA SER A 454 27.10 3.55 -8.01
C SER A 454 26.04 2.96 -8.94
N MET A 455 25.11 3.77 -9.45
CA MET A 455 24.05 3.29 -10.33
C MET A 455 24.52 2.95 -11.74
N GLU A 456 25.75 3.28 -12.14
CA GLU A 456 26.36 2.78 -13.39
C GLU A 456 26.86 1.34 -13.27
N LEU A 457 27.20 0.92 -12.05
CA LEU A 457 27.73 -0.42 -11.78
C LEU A 457 26.62 -1.48 -11.83
N SER A 458 27.01 -2.71 -12.11
CA SER A 458 26.16 -3.89 -11.98
C SER A 458 26.55 -4.66 -10.73
N ARG A 459 25.65 -4.69 -9.74
CA ARG A 459 25.89 -5.33 -8.44
C ARG A 459 24.66 -6.08 -7.98
N SER A 460 24.83 -7.32 -7.51
CA SER A 460 23.76 -8.06 -6.84
C SER A 460 23.47 -7.45 -5.48
N VAL A 461 22.22 -7.48 -5.05
CA VAL A 461 21.80 -6.96 -3.75
C VAL A 461 21.17 -8.07 -2.93
N SER A 462 21.34 -8.01 -1.60
CA SER A 462 20.78 -9.00 -0.69
C SER A 462 20.19 -8.33 0.54
N PHE A 463 18.99 -8.73 0.94
CA PHE A 463 18.28 -8.17 2.07
C PHE A 463 17.48 -9.24 2.81
N ASN A 464 17.11 -8.94 4.04
CA ASN A 464 16.31 -9.85 4.84
C ASN A 464 14.84 -9.81 4.41
N TYR A 465 14.24 -10.99 4.34
CA TYR A 465 12.80 -11.15 4.17
C TYR A 465 12.03 -10.48 5.33
N SER A 466 10.91 -9.85 5.02
CA SER A 466 10.05 -9.17 6.00
C SER A 466 8.61 -9.71 5.92
N PRO A 467 8.17 -10.56 6.87
CA PRO A 467 6.82 -11.10 6.88
C PRO A 467 5.77 -10.01 7.14
N PHE A 468 6.18 -8.86 7.69
CA PHE A 468 5.28 -7.72 7.88
C PHE A 468 4.77 -7.16 6.56
N THR A 469 5.59 -7.16 5.50
CA THR A 469 5.11 -6.78 4.16
C THR A 469 4.01 -7.74 3.69
N LEU A 470 4.21 -9.06 3.88
CA LEU A 470 3.19 -10.04 3.53
C LEU A 470 1.90 -9.85 4.33
N TYR A 471 2.01 -9.68 5.65
CA TYR A 471 0.85 -9.46 6.51
C TYR A 471 0.11 -8.17 6.17
N PHE A 472 0.85 -7.12 5.84
CA PHE A 472 0.28 -5.85 5.39
C PHE A 472 -0.51 -6.03 4.10
N ARG A 473 0.09 -6.64 3.06
CA ARG A 473 -0.61 -6.91 1.79
C ARG A 473 -1.81 -7.83 1.96
N LEU A 474 -1.70 -8.87 2.79
CA LEU A 474 -2.82 -9.75 3.10
C LEU A 474 -3.96 -9.00 3.78
N PHE A 475 -3.64 -8.08 4.70
CA PHE A 475 -4.65 -7.26 5.35
C PHE A 475 -5.38 -6.37 4.34
N ILE A 476 -4.66 -5.76 3.41
CA ILE A 476 -5.24 -4.98 2.31
C ILE A 476 -6.14 -5.86 1.45
N ALA A 477 -5.67 -7.03 0.99
CA ALA A 477 -6.47 -7.97 0.21
C ALA A 477 -7.72 -8.49 0.96
N ILE A 478 -7.70 -8.58 2.29
CA ILE A 478 -8.89 -8.92 3.08
C ILE A 478 -9.89 -7.77 3.09
N ILE A 479 -9.43 -6.51 3.20
CA ILE A 479 -10.31 -5.33 3.11
C ILE A 479 -10.98 -5.31 1.73
N ASP A 480 -10.20 -5.60 0.71
CA ASP A 480 -10.60 -5.65 -0.70
C ASP A 480 -11.75 -6.65 -0.92
N GLU A 481 -11.53 -7.90 -0.50
CA GLU A 481 -12.50 -9.00 -0.60
C GLU A 481 -13.77 -8.81 0.24
N ILE A 482 -13.78 -7.86 1.17
CA ILE A 482 -14.90 -7.64 2.06
C ILE A 482 -16.08 -6.91 1.38
N GLU A 483 -15.93 -6.52 0.11
CA GLU A 483 -16.91 -5.86 -0.78
C GLU A 483 -17.74 -4.80 -0.04
N ILE A 484 -17.43 -3.54 -0.30
CA ILE A 484 -18.15 -2.43 0.30
C ILE A 484 -19.53 -2.34 -0.36
N ILE A 485 -20.53 -2.94 0.30
CA ILE A 485 -21.95 -2.85 -0.05
C ILE A 485 -22.66 -1.82 0.83
#